data_AF-A0A2E2KHB9-F1
#
_entry.id   AF-A0A2E2KHB9-F1
#
_cell.length_a   1.000
_cell.length_b   1.000
_cell.length_c   1.000
_cell.angle_alpha   90.00
_cell.angle_beta   90.00
_cell.angle_gamma   90.00
#
_symmetry.space_group_name_H-M   'P 1'
#
loop_
_entity.id
_entity.type
_entity.pdbx_description
1 polymer ?
#
loop_
_entity_poly.entity_id
_entity_poly.type
_entity_poly.pdbx_seq_one_letter_code
_entity_poly.pdbx_strand_id
1 'polypeptide(L)'
;MLTLFKNDRLAKAYQAILTDDQDKLLKQLKKIKKEDIDKPTSEETPGLIEACIQQQKPKLLNLVLKHGAAPSGIGLDNTPYAIIAIQKDESLALLGELLKAGNEEDKNHLLDQCFEHCPATQRMLHIALLLQYGAEIDQQILIKALELGELPLIHFLINSGAELPENQSNDNISKAAFEYAKKCAADLEIRKMFL
;
A
#
# COMPACT_ATOMS: atom_id res chain seq x y z
N MET A 1 1.63 -33.95 18.32
CA MET A 1 1.01 -32.63 18.08
C MET A 1 0.48 -32.47 16.64
N LEU A 2 -0.04 -33.55 16.01
CA LEU A 2 -0.31 -33.61 14.55
C LEU A 2 -1.79 -33.86 14.18
N THR A 3 -2.69 -33.92 15.17
CA THR A 3 -4.11 -34.28 14.96
C THR A 3 -5.09 -33.11 15.04
N LEU A 4 -4.68 -31.94 15.55
CA LEU A 4 -5.55 -30.77 15.70
C LEU A 4 -5.89 -30.07 14.37
N PHE A 5 -5.03 -30.18 13.35
CA PHE A 5 -5.22 -29.51 12.06
C PHE A 5 -6.21 -30.19 11.10
N LYS A 6 -6.69 -31.41 11.39
CA LYS A 6 -7.53 -32.15 10.44
C LYS A 6 -8.95 -31.57 10.27
N ASN A 7 -9.46 -30.81 11.24
CA ASN A 7 -10.80 -30.23 11.17
C ASN A 7 -10.84 -28.70 11.23
N ASP A 8 -9.69 -28.06 11.43
CA ASP A 8 -9.63 -26.61 11.44
C ASP A 8 -9.75 -26.06 10.01
N ARG A 9 -10.80 -25.27 9.79
CA ARG A 9 -11.10 -24.66 8.48
C ARG A 9 -10.14 -23.51 8.19
N LEU A 10 -9.72 -22.75 9.21
CA LEU A 10 -8.75 -21.67 9.08
C LEU A 10 -7.40 -22.25 8.68
N ALA A 11 -6.93 -23.29 9.37
CA ALA A 11 -5.70 -23.96 8.99
C ALA A 11 -5.71 -24.52 7.56
N LYS A 12 -6.84 -25.06 7.09
CA LYS A 12 -6.97 -25.53 5.70
C LYS A 12 -7.00 -24.38 4.69
N ALA A 13 -7.60 -23.25 5.04
CA ALA A 13 -7.59 -22.03 4.21
C ALA A 13 -6.17 -21.46 4.14
N TYR A 14 -5.48 -21.34 5.27
CA TYR A 14 -4.08 -20.95 5.37
C TYR A 14 -3.18 -21.83 4.50
N GLN A 15 -3.32 -23.15 4.61
CA GLN A 15 -2.57 -24.10 3.76
C GLN A 15 -2.89 -23.92 2.27
N ALA A 16 -4.14 -23.59 1.91
CA ALA A 16 -4.49 -23.30 0.53
C ALA A 16 -3.81 -22.02 0.01
N ILE A 17 -3.59 -21.01 0.85
CA ILE A 17 -2.82 -19.81 0.51
C ILE A 17 -1.35 -20.18 0.26
N LEU A 18 -0.75 -20.98 1.14
CA LEU A 18 0.64 -21.43 0.98
C LEU A 18 0.87 -22.24 -0.30
N THR A 19 -0.11 -23.04 -0.71
CA THR A 19 -0.04 -23.85 -1.93
C THR A 19 -0.61 -23.15 -3.17
N ASP A 20 -0.98 -21.87 -3.07
CA ASP A 20 -1.63 -21.08 -4.14
C ASP A 20 -2.86 -21.78 -4.77
N ASP A 21 -3.61 -22.53 -3.95
CA ASP A 21 -4.76 -23.31 -4.37
C ASP A 21 -6.06 -22.51 -4.16
N GLN A 22 -6.39 -21.70 -5.17
CA GLN A 22 -7.56 -20.83 -5.16
C GLN A 22 -8.87 -21.59 -4.95
N ASP A 23 -9.04 -22.75 -5.58
CA ASP A 23 -10.27 -23.55 -5.50
C ASP A 23 -10.46 -24.12 -4.10
N LYS A 24 -9.38 -24.62 -3.49
CA LYS A 24 -9.41 -25.10 -2.12
C LYS A 24 -9.64 -23.97 -1.14
N LEU A 25 -9.03 -22.81 -1.35
CA LEU A 25 -9.27 -21.61 -0.52
C LEU A 25 -10.76 -21.25 -0.55
N LEU A 26 -11.35 -21.10 -1.74
CA LEU A 26 -12.78 -20.81 -1.90
C LEU A 26 -13.69 -21.84 -1.20
N LYS A 27 -13.36 -23.13 -1.30
CA LYS A 27 -14.09 -24.20 -0.61
C LYS A 27 -14.01 -24.09 0.90
N GLN A 28 -12.89 -23.63 1.47
CA GLN A 28 -12.76 -23.41 2.91
C GLN A 28 -13.44 -22.11 3.36
N LEU A 29 -13.26 -21.01 2.63
CA LEU A 29 -13.87 -19.70 2.93
C LEU A 29 -15.38 -19.84 3.07
N LYS A 30 -16.06 -20.52 2.13
CA LYS A 30 -17.52 -20.79 2.20
C LYS A 30 -17.98 -21.50 3.49
N LYS A 31 -17.07 -22.14 4.22
CA LYS A 31 -17.35 -22.86 5.47
C LYS A 31 -16.90 -22.07 6.70
N ILE A 32 -16.12 -21.00 6.55
CA ILE A 32 -15.69 -20.14 7.64
C ILE A 32 -16.81 -19.11 7.88
N LYS A 33 -17.17 -18.88 9.14
CA LYS A 33 -18.13 -17.82 9.47
C LYS A 33 -17.40 -16.47 9.38
N LYS A 34 -18.14 -15.41 9.05
CA LYS A 34 -17.58 -14.05 8.98
C LYS A 34 -16.90 -13.63 10.28
N GLU A 35 -17.49 -13.95 11.43
CA GLU A 35 -16.93 -13.65 12.77
C GLU A 35 -15.62 -14.38 13.10
N ASP A 36 -15.27 -15.41 12.31
CA ASP A 36 -14.09 -16.25 12.54
C ASP A 36 -12.97 -15.99 11.52
N ILE A 37 -13.22 -15.21 10.45
CA ILE A 37 -12.29 -15.11 9.31
C ILE A 37 -10.97 -14.41 9.65
N ASP A 38 -11.02 -13.44 10.56
CA ASP A 38 -9.86 -12.64 10.99
C ASP A 38 -9.14 -13.28 12.20
N LYS A 39 -9.68 -14.39 12.74
CA LYS A 39 -9.00 -15.09 13.83
C LYS A 39 -7.69 -15.70 13.32
N PRO A 40 -6.61 -15.63 14.11
CA PRO A 40 -5.36 -16.28 13.74
C PRO A 40 -5.56 -17.80 13.67
N THR A 41 -4.76 -18.46 12.84
CA THR A 41 -4.80 -19.94 12.71
C THR A 41 -4.21 -20.61 13.97
N SER A 42 -3.26 -19.95 14.64
CA SER A 42 -2.68 -20.29 15.95
C SER A 42 -1.90 -19.08 16.48
N GLU A 43 -1.39 -19.13 17.72
CA GLU A 43 -0.59 -18.04 18.30
C GLU A 43 0.66 -17.66 17.49
N GLU A 44 1.23 -18.61 16.73
CA GLU A 44 2.45 -18.42 15.94
C GLU A 44 2.18 -18.33 14.43
N THR A 45 0.92 -18.44 14.00
CA THR A 45 0.58 -18.44 12.57
C THR A 45 -0.30 -17.26 12.19
N PRO A 46 0.05 -16.54 11.11
CA PRO A 46 -0.63 -15.32 10.77
C PRO A 46 -2.07 -15.58 10.33
N GLY A 47 -2.91 -14.55 10.44
CA GLY A 47 -4.26 -14.56 9.87
C GLY A 47 -4.23 -14.70 8.35
N LEU A 48 -5.38 -14.97 7.73
CA LEU A 48 -5.46 -15.22 6.29
C LEU A 48 -5.01 -14.01 5.44
N ILE A 49 -5.29 -12.78 5.89
CA ILE A 49 -4.84 -11.56 5.19
C ILE A 49 -3.33 -11.45 5.19
N GLU A 50 -2.70 -11.49 6.38
CA GLU A 50 -1.25 -11.42 6.48
C GLU A 50 -0.60 -12.57 5.71
N ALA A 51 -1.15 -13.80 5.77
CA ALA A 51 -0.67 -14.91 4.96
C ALA A 51 -0.68 -14.59 3.46
N CYS A 52 -1.76 -14.02 2.92
CA CYS A 52 -1.81 -13.62 1.51
C CYS A 52 -0.77 -12.53 1.18
N ILE A 53 -0.54 -11.57 2.08
CA ILE A 53 0.45 -10.50 1.91
C ILE A 53 1.86 -11.08 1.92
N GLN A 54 2.21 -11.90 2.92
CA GLN A 54 3.52 -12.53 3.05
C GLN A 54 3.84 -13.46 1.87
N GLN A 55 2.83 -14.16 1.33
CA GLN A 55 2.97 -15.00 0.15
C GLN A 55 2.87 -14.24 -1.19
N GLN A 56 2.68 -12.91 -1.15
CA GLN A 56 2.56 -12.05 -2.32
C GLN A 56 1.43 -12.49 -3.28
N LYS A 57 0.26 -12.83 -2.73
CA LYS A 57 -0.90 -13.37 -3.47
C LYS A 57 -2.08 -12.39 -3.48
N PRO A 58 -2.04 -11.29 -4.27
CA PRO A 58 -3.10 -10.29 -4.30
C PRO A 58 -4.46 -10.86 -4.74
N LYS A 59 -4.48 -11.85 -5.64
CA LYS A 59 -5.72 -12.52 -6.04
C LYS A 59 -6.38 -13.29 -4.89
N LEU A 60 -5.58 -13.98 -4.06
CA LEU A 60 -6.11 -14.69 -2.90
C LEU A 60 -6.52 -13.72 -1.80
N LEU A 61 -5.76 -12.63 -1.61
CA LEU A 61 -6.13 -11.54 -0.71
C LEU A 61 -7.50 -10.98 -1.07
N ASN A 62 -7.75 -10.67 -2.35
CA ASN A 62 -9.07 -10.21 -2.81
C ASN A 62 -10.21 -11.17 -2.44
N LEU A 63 -9.97 -12.49 -2.53
CA LEU A 63 -10.98 -13.49 -2.18
C LEU A 63 -11.28 -13.52 -0.69
N VAL A 64 -10.24 -13.42 0.15
CA VAL A 64 -10.37 -13.36 1.61
C VAL A 64 -11.14 -12.09 2.01
N LEU A 65 -10.77 -10.93 1.47
CA LEU A 65 -11.44 -9.64 1.71
C LEU A 65 -12.91 -9.67 1.28
N LYS A 66 -13.22 -10.18 0.08
CA LYS A 66 -14.61 -10.35 -0.41
C LYS A 66 -15.45 -11.28 0.48
N HIS A 67 -14.82 -12.16 1.25
CA HIS A 67 -15.51 -13.03 2.18
C HIS A 67 -15.79 -12.38 3.54
N GLY A 68 -15.35 -11.13 3.74
CA GLY A 68 -15.64 -10.31 4.90
C GLY A 68 -14.50 -10.17 5.89
N ALA A 69 -13.27 -10.50 5.49
CA ALA A 69 -12.09 -10.21 6.31
C ALA A 69 -11.84 -8.71 6.39
N ALA A 70 -11.40 -8.23 7.56
CA ALA A 70 -11.17 -6.82 7.80
C ALA A 70 -9.95 -6.30 7.02
N PRO A 71 -10.10 -5.29 6.15
CA PRO A 71 -8.99 -4.76 5.35
C PRO A 71 -7.96 -3.98 6.18
N SER A 72 -8.31 -3.62 7.41
CA SER A 72 -7.46 -2.93 8.40
C SER A 72 -7.18 -3.88 9.55
N GLY A 73 -5.97 -3.80 10.09
CA GLY A 73 -5.53 -4.67 11.16
C GLY A 73 -4.01 -4.76 11.21
N ILE A 74 -3.51 -5.47 12.20
CA ILE A 74 -2.08 -5.65 12.44
C ILE A 74 -1.69 -7.11 12.23
N GLY A 75 -0.47 -7.32 11.72
CA GLY A 75 0.15 -8.63 11.63
C GLY A 75 0.68 -9.14 12.96
N LEU A 76 1.29 -10.33 12.94
CA LEU A 76 1.92 -10.95 14.11
C LEU A 76 3.01 -10.09 14.76
N ASP A 77 3.67 -9.24 13.98
CA ASP A 77 4.72 -8.31 14.42
C ASP A 77 4.16 -6.96 14.91
N ASN A 78 2.83 -6.82 15.01
CA ASN A 78 2.11 -5.58 15.26
C ASN A 78 2.23 -4.52 14.16
N THR A 79 2.70 -4.89 12.96
CA THR A 79 2.77 -3.97 11.82
C THR A 79 1.40 -3.93 11.10
N PRO A 80 0.87 -2.75 10.76
CA PRO A 80 -0.35 -2.64 9.96
C PRO A 80 -0.26 -3.36 8.61
N TYR A 81 -1.34 -4.03 8.20
CA TYR A 81 -1.36 -4.80 6.94
C TYR A 81 -0.95 -3.99 5.71
N ALA A 82 -1.36 -2.72 5.63
CA ALA A 82 -1.00 -1.85 4.52
C ALA A 82 0.50 -1.56 4.46
N ILE A 83 1.17 -1.42 5.62
CA ILE A 83 2.62 -1.23 5.70
C ILE A 83 3.35 -2.53 5.33
N ILE A 84 2.90 -3.68 5.84
CA ILE A 84 3.45 -4.98 5.44
C ILE A 84 3.34 -5.16 3.92
N ALA A 85 2.23 -4.75 3.31
CA ALA A 85 2.02 -4.82 1.86
C ALA A 85 2.99 -3.92 1.08
N ILE A 86 3.21 -2.68 1.54
CA ILE A 86 4.15 -1.72 0.91
C ILE A 86 5.59 -2.28 0.86
N GLN A 87 5.98 -3.10 1.85
CA GLN A 87 7.30 -3.71 1.92
C GLN A 87 7.51 -4.93 1.00
N LYS A 88 6.51 -5.32 0.19
CA LYS A 88 6.58 -6.47 -0.72
C LYS A 88 6.87 -6.06 -2.17
N ASP A 89 7.31 -7.01 -2.99
CA ASP A 89 7.53 -6.80 -4.42
C ASP A 89 6.21 -6.57 -5.17
N GLU A 90 5.17 -7.32 -4.80
CA GLU A 90 3.78 -7.16 -5.29
C GLU A 90 3.00 -6.06 -4.53
N SER A 91 3.72 -5.10 -3.92
CA SER A 91 3.17 -4.07 -3.04
C SER A 91 1.99 -3.32 -3.63
N LEU A 92 2.10 -2.86 -4.87
CA LEU A 92 1.04 -2.07 -5.52
C LEU A 92 -0.27 -2.86 -5.64
N ALA A 93 -0.17 -4.14 -6.02
CA ALA A 93 -1.34 -5.01 -6.16
C ALA A 93 -1.94 -5.34 -4.80
N LEU A 94 -1.11 -5.67 -3.81
CA LEU A 94 -1.53 -5.99 -2.44
C LEU A 94 -2.20 -4.80 -1.76
N LEU A 95 -1.54 -3.64 -1.78
CA LEU A 95 -2.07 -2.39 -1.23
C LEU A 95 -3.37 -2.00 -1.93
N GLY A 96 -3.44 -2.14 -3.25
CA GLY A 96 -4.64 -1.89 -4.03
C GLY A 96 -5.82 -2.75 -3.59
N GLU A 97 -5.62 -4.02 -3.23
CA GLU A 97 -6.70 -4.87 -2.73
C GLU A 97 -7.18 -4.44 -1.33
N LEU A 98 -6.26 -4.07 -0.43
CA LEU A 98 -6.61 -3.55 0.89
C LEU A 98 -7.41 -2.24 0.79
N LEU A 99 -6.94 -1.29 -0.03
CA LEU A 99 -7.59 0.01 -0.24
C LEU A 99 -8.98 -0.15 -0.87
N LYS A 100 -9.12 -0.98 -1.93
CA LYS A 100 -10.42 -1.30 -2.55
C LYS A 100 -11.41 -1.88 -1.56
N ALA A 101 -10.94 -2.67 -0.60
CA ALA A 101 -11.76 -3.28 0.43
C ALA A 101 -12.12 -2.33 1.57
N GLY A 102 -11.62 -1.09 1.57
CA GLY A 102 -11.93 -0.08 2.57
C GLY A 102 -10.93 -0.03 3.73
N ASN A 103 -9.65 -0.35 3.50
CA ASN A 103 -8.61 -0.13 4.50
C ASN A 103 -8.64 1.32 5.01
N GLU A 104 -8.47 1.51 6.31
CA GLU A 104 -8.69 2.76 7.05
C GLU A 104 -7.40 3.42 7.54
N GLU A 105 -6.22 2.83 7.26
CA GLU A 105 -4.93 3.41 7.65
C GLU A 105 -4.77 4.84 7.15
N ASP A 106 -3.98 5.68 7.81
CA ASP A 106 -3.75 7.05 7.34
C ASP A 106 -2.98 7.03 6.00
N LYS A 107 -3.59 7.58 4.95
CA LYS A 107 -3.05 7.56 3.59
C LYS A 107 -1.82 8.45 3.46
N ASN A 108 -1.72 9.50 4.26
CA ASN A 108 -0.55 10.37 4.31
C ASN A 108 0.62 9.65 5.01
N HIS A 109 0.33 8.88 6.07
CA HIS A 109 1.33 7.99 6.66
C HIS A 109 1.80 6.91 5.67
N LEU A 110 0.90 6.33 4.87
CA LEU A 110 1.28 5.36 3.83
C LEU A 110 2.13 6.00 2.73
N LEU A 111 1.91 7.27 2.37
CA LEU A 111 2.77 7.99 1.42
C LEU A 111 4.22 8.02 1.92
N ASP A 112 4.43 8.32 3.20
CA ASP A 112 5.76 8.32 3.81
C ASP A 112 6.44 6.96 3.72
N GLN A 113 5.69 5.88 3.98
CA GLN A 113 6.19 4.50 3.86
C GLN A 113 6.59 4.16 2.43
N CYS A 114 5.95 4.74 1.40
CA CYS A 114 6.36 4.58 0.02
C CYS A 114 7.72 5.23 -0.29
N PHE A 115 8.09 6.31 0.41
CA PHE A 115 9.43 6.89 0.26
C PHE A 115 10.53 6.00 0.85
N GLU A 116 10.20 5.28 1.93
CA GLU A 116 11.13 4.40 2.63
C GLU A 116 11.32 3.05 1.92
N HIS A 117 10.24 2.44 1.42
CA HIS A 117 10.25 1.05 1.00
C HIS A 117 10.09 0.83 -0.52
N CYS A 118 9.46 1.74 -1.25
CA CYS A 118 9.24 1.53 -2.68
C CYS A 118 10.45 1.99 -3.51
N PRO A 119 10.85 1.24 -4.55
CA PRO A 119 11.84 1.72 -5.50
C PRO A 119 11.28 2.87 -6.34
N ALA A 120 12.15 3.75 -6.85
CA ALA A 120 11.75 4.91 -7.66
C ALA A 120 10.85 4.55 -8.86
N THR A 121 11.04 3.36 -9.46
CA THR A 121 10.25 2.85 -10.59
C THR A 121 8.78 2.56 -10.23
N GLN A 122 8.47 2.31 -8.95
CA GLN A 122 7.13 2.00 -8.47
C GLN A 122 6.56 3.08 -7.55
N ARG A 123 7.40 3.95 -6.97
CA ARG A 123 7.00 4.96 -5.98
C ARG A 123 5.91 5.87 -6.52
N MET A 124 6.07 6.38 -7.73
CA MET A 124 5.06 7.24 -8.37
C MET A 124 3.69 6.54 -8.51
N LEU A 125 3.68 5.24 -8.84
CA LEU A 125 2.44 4.47 -8.98
C LEU A 125 1.73 4.29 -7.62
N HIS A 126 2.50 4.07 -6.55
CA HIS A 126 1.95 3.99 -5.20
C HIS A 126 1.38 5.33 -4.73
N ILE A 127 2.10 6.43 -4.98
CA ILE A 127 1.62 7.77 -4.65
C ILE A 127 0.32 8.04 -5.43
N ALA A 128 0.29 7.79 -6.74
CA ALA A 128 -0.91 7.97 -7.54
C ALA A 128 -2.10 7.13 -7.02
N LEU A 129 -1.85 5.88 -6.61
CA LEU A 129 -2.86 5.02 -5.99
C LEU A 129 -3.37 5.64 -4.68
N LEU A 130 -2.49 6.09 -3.78
CA LEU A 130 -2.88 6.67 -2.50
C LEU A 130 -3.69 7.97 -2.67
N LEU A 131 -3.30 8.82 -3.63
CA LEU A 131 -4.07 10.02 -3.99
C LEU A 131 -5.48 9.68 -4.49
N GLN A 132 -5.64 8.61 -5.27
CA GLN A 132 -6.95 8.12 -5.70
C GLN A 132 -7.86 7.74 -4.51
N TYR A 133 -7.26 7.30 -3.40
CA TYR A 133 -7.95 6.92 -2.17
C TYR A 133 -7.96 8.04 -1.11
N GLY A 134 -7.69 9.28 -1.51
CA GLY A 134 -7.86 10.46 -0.67
C GLY A 134 -6.63 10.87 0.15
N ALA A 135 -5.43 10.39 -0.19
CA ALA A 135 -4.22 11.01 0.34
C ALA A 135 -4.13 12.47 -0.15
N GLU A 136 -3.58 13.34 0.69
CA GLU A 136 -3.38 14.74 0.35
C GLU A 136 -1.90 14.97 0.00
N ILE A 137 -1.66 15.81 -1.02
CA ILE A 137 -0.30 16.22 -1.33
C ILE A 137 0.01 17.45 -0.50
N ASP A 138 0.88 17.29 0.49
CA ASP A 138 1.44 18.39 1.22
C ASP A 138 2.83 18.80 0.67
N GLN A 139 3.36 19.88 1.23
CA GLN A 139 4.68 20.39 0.88
C GLN A 139 5.80 19.41 1.25
N GLN A 140 5.61 18.56 2.28
CA GLN A 140 6.63 17.62 2.76
C GLN A 140 6.89 16.51 1.74
N ILE A 141 5.84 15.99 1.10
CA ILE A 141 5.98 14.99 0.04
C ILE A 141 6.77 15.55 -1.16
N LEU A 142 6.56 16.82 -1.52
CA LEU A 142 7.35 17.48 -2.56
C LEU A 142 8.81 17.66 -2.15
N ILE A 143 9.07 18.04 -0.89
CA ILE A 143 10.44 18.17 -0.34
C ILE A 143 11.17 16.84 -0.46
N LYS A 144 10.56 15.72 -0.08
CA LYS A 144 11.18 14.38 -0.22
C LYS A 144 11.53 14.06 -1.68
N ALA A 145 10.63 14.35 -2.63
CA ALA A 145 10.91 14.14 -4.05
C ALA A 145 12.07 15.03 -4.57
N LEU A 146 12.17 16.26 -4.07
CA LEU A 146 13.25 17.21 -4.36
C LEU A 146 14.61 16.73 -3.82
N GLU A 147 14.65 16.25 -2.58
CA GLU A 147 15.85 15.69 -1.95
C GLU A 147 16.37 14.45 -2.70
N LEU A 148 15.46 13.60 -3.19
CA LEU A 148 15.83 12.44 -4.01
C LEU A 148 16.19 12.79 -5.45
N GLY A 149 15.88 14.00 -5.92
CA GLY A 149 16.11 14.43 -7.31
C GLY A 149 15.28 13.66 -8.34
N GLU A 150 14.15 13.07 -7.94
CA GLU A 150 13.28 12.28 -8.80
C GLU A 150 12.42 13.22 -9.69
N LEU A 151 13.01 13.74 -10.79
CA LEU A 151 12.35 14.71 -11.68
C LEU A 151 10.94 14.28 -12.15
N PRO A 152 10.70 13.01 -12.56
CA PRO A 152 9.36 12.58 -12.93
C PRO A 152 8.36 12.72 -11.78
N LEU A 153 8.77 12.41 -10.55
CA LEU A 153 7.92 12.52 -9.37
C LEU A 153 7.66 13.98 -8.99
N ILE A 154 8.68 14.84 -9.05
CA ILE A 154 8.54 16.29 -8.85
C ILE A 154 7.50 16.86 -9.83
N HIS A 155 7.62 16.52 -11.11
CA HIS A 155 6.67 16.94 -12.14
C HIS A 155 5.25 16.49 -11.79
N PHE A 156 5.08 15.20 -11.48
CA PHE A 156 3.80 14.61 -11.13
C PHE A 156 3.14 15.31 -9.93
N LEU A 157 3.88 15.50 -8.84
CA LEU A 157 3.37 16.11 -7.60
C LEU A 157 2.91 17.55 -7.83
N ILE A 158 3.69 18.36 -8.53
CA ILE A 158 3.32 19.74 -8.85
C ILE A 158 2.06 19.78 -9.71
N ASN A 159 1.98 18.95 -10.75
CA ASN A 159 0.78 18.84 -11.59
C ASN A 159 -0.46 18.34 -10.82
N SER A 160 -0.24 17.64 -9.71
CA SER A 160 -1.29 17.13 -8.84
C SER A 160 -1.66 18.12 -7.72
N GLY A 161 -1.05 19.32 -7.71
CA GLY A 161 -1.42 20.41 -6.81
C GLY A 161 -0.39 20.73 -5.71
N ALA A 162 0.77 20.08 -5.68
CA ALA A 162 1.80 20.37 -4.68
C ALA A 162 2.30 21.82 -4.78
N GLU A 163 2.34 22.51 -3.64
CA GLU A 163 2.93 23.84 -3.54
C GLU A 163 4.45 23.78 -3.42
N LEU A 164 5.15 24.70 -4.08
CA LEU A 164 6.60 24.80 -3.95
C LEU A 164 7.01 25.16 -2.50
N PRO A 165 8.13 24.63 -1.99
CA PRO A 165 8.67 25.10 -0.73
C PRO A 165 9.17 26.54 -0.84
N GLU A 166 8.84 27.37 0.17
CA GLU A 166 9.20 28.79 0.20
C GLU A 166 10.71 29.03 0.20
N ASN A 167 11.47 28.08 0.79
CA ASN A 167 12.90 28.21 1.00
C ASN A 167 13.68 27.07 0.33
N GLN A 168 14.66 27.46 -0.50
CA GLN A 168 15.67 26.56 -1.07
C GLN A 168 16.70 26.09 -0.03
N SER A 169 16.65 26.61 1.20
CA SER A 169 17.68 26.51 2.25
C SER A 169 17.96 25.11 2.79
N ASN A 170 17.33 24.07 2.25
CA ASN A 170 17.60 22.71 2.67
C ASN A 170 18.81 22.22 1.86
N ASP A 171 19.96 22.09 2.51
CA ASP A 171 21.26 21.75 1.89
C ASP A 171 21.22 20.44 1.06
N ASN A 172 20.22 19.60 1.30
CA ASN A 172 20.00 18.33 0.61
C ASN A 172 19.29 18.47 -0.75
N ILE A 173 18.69 19.62 -1.06
CA ILE A 173 17.96 19.82 -2.33
C ILE A 173 18.91 20.35 -3.40
N SER A 174 19.08 19.59 -4.47
CA SER A 174 19.90 20.05 -5.59
C SER A 174 19.29 21.29 -6.26
N LYS A 175 20.14 22.27 -6.60
CA LYS A 175 19.71 23.47 -7.35
C LYS A 175 19.00 23.10 -8.66
N ALA A 176 19.44 22.05 -9.33
CA ALA A 176 18.84 21.58 -10.58
C ALA A 176 17.40 21.07 -10.38
N ALA A 177 17.15 20.26 -9.34
CA ALA A 177 15.81 19.77 -9.03
C ALA A 177 14.86 20.91 -8.64
N PHE A 178 15.33 21.87 -7.84
CA PHE A 178 14.51 23.02 -7.43
C PHE A 178 14.17 23.94 -8.62
N GLU A 179 15.13 24.22 -9.50
CA GLU A 179 14.87 25.01 -10.71
C GLU A 179 13.93 24.27 -11.68
N TYR A 180 14.00 22.94 -11.75
CA TYR A 180 13.03 22.15 -12.50
C TYR A 180 11.61 22.26 -11.91
N ALA A 181 11.47 22.17 -10.58
CA ALA A 181 10.20 22.34 -9.90
C ALA A 181 9.55 23.71 -10.16
N LYS A 182 10.34 24.80 -10.10
CA LYS A 182 9.85 26.15 -10.45
C LYS A 182 9.28 26.22 -11.86
N LYS A 183 9.95 25.60 -12.83
CA LYS A 183 9.48 25.54 -14.22
C LYS A 183 8.15 24.80 -14.31
N CYS A 184 8.04 23.63 -13.67
CA CYS A 184 6.78 22.88 -13.64
C CYS A 184 5.62 23.68 -13.03
N ALA A 185 5.88 24.43 -11.96
CA ALA A 185 4.87 25.27 -11.32
C ALA A 185 4.43 26.41 -12.25
N ALA A 186 5.37 27.10 -12.89
CA ALA A 186 5.06 28.14 -13.87
C ALA A 186 4.25 27.59 -15.06
N ASP A 187 4.63 26.42 -15.58
CA ASP A 187 3.90 25.74 -16.66
C ASP A 187 2.48 25.34 -16.26
N LEU A 188 2.26 24.96 -15.00
CA LEU A 188 0.94 24.67 -14.47
C LEU A 188 0.09 25.95 -14.37
N GLU A 189 0.64 27.04 -13.86
CA GLU A 189 -0.07 28.32 -13.76
C GLU A 189 -0.47 28.84 -15.14
N ILE A 190 0.42 28.77 -16.13
CA ILE A 190 0.09 29.11 -17.52
C ILE A 190 -1.09 28.25 -18.02
N ARG A 191 -1.06 26.93 -17.80
CA ARG A 191 -2.17 26.04 -18.22
C ARG A 191 -3.49 26.39 -17.55
N LYS A 192 -3.49 26.74 -16.26
CA LYS A 192 -4.69 27.18 -15.53
C LYS A 192 -5.28 28.48 -16.10
N MET A 193 -4.50 29.35 -16.73
CA MET A 193 -5.00 30.56 -17.38
C MET A 193 -5.78 30.30 -18.68
N PHE A 194 -5.64 29.11 -19.28
CA PHE A 194 -6.29 28.71 -20.54
C PHE A 194 -7.44 27.69 -20.36
N LEU A 195 -7.78 27.34 -19.12
CA LEU A 195 -8.90 26.47 -18.75
C LEU A 195 -10.05 27.29 -18.17
#